data_AF-A0AAN9PJN9-F1
#
_entry.id   AF-A0AAN9PJN9-F1
#
_cell.length_a   1.000
_cell.length_b   1.000
_cell.length_c   1.000
_cell.angle_alpha   90.00
_cell.angle_beta   90.00
_cell.angle_gamma   90.00
#
_symmetry.space_group_name_H-M   'P 1'
#
loop_
_entity.id
_entity.type
_entity.pdbx_description
1 polymer ?
#
loop_
_entity_poly.entity_id
_entity_poly.type
_entity_poly.pdbx_seq_one_letter_code
_entity_poly.pdbx_strand_id
1 'polypeptide(L)'
;MESCKKNPKILLHGKDGSAIDLDGHVMPSLVYLSREKRPRFAHNFKVGAMNSLIRVSSIISNGKVILNIDCDMYSNNPQSLREALCFFMDEVKGHEIAFVQTPQSFDNVKKNDIYGGALRVIYELEFHGMDGLGGPMYIGTDCFHRRDILCGRKFNDQHKNDWKSVDENIDHMIEASLHELEEKSKALASCTYEENTLWGKEVTFSLDY
;
A
#
# COMPACT_ATOMS: atom_id res chain seq x y z
N MET A 1 7.20 -19.40 -22.85
CA MET A 1 6.77 -18.82 -21.55
C MET A 1 5.35 -18.32 -21.75
N GLU A 2 4.39 -18.96 -21.11
CA GLU A 2 2.95 -18.69 -21.30
C GLU A 2 2.57 -17.33 -20.68
N SER A 3 1.64 -16.60 -21.32
CA SER A 3 1.17 -15.31 -20.81
C SER A 3 0.34 -15.52 -19.54
N CYS A 4 0.67 -14.84 -18.45
CA CYS A 4 -0.17 -14.84 -17.26
C CYS A 4 -1.38 -13.94 -17.50
N LYS A 5 -2.59 -14.46 -17.26
CA LYS A 5 -3.83 -13.69 -17.41
C LYS A 5 -4.03 -12.75 -16.23
N LYS A 6 -4.50 -11.55 -16.52
CA LYS A 6 -5.02 -10.61 -15.52
C LYS A 6 -6.32 -11.13 -14.92
N ASN A 7 -6.39 -11.12 -13.59
CA ASN A 7 -7.54 -11.64 -12.87
C ASN A 7 -7.70 -10.93 -11.50
N PRO A 8 -8.07 -9.64 -11.46
CA PRO A 8 -8.57 -9.01 -10.24
C PRO A 8 -9.90 -9.66 -9.84
N LYS A 9 -10.05 -10.02 -8.57
CA LYS A 9 -11.26 -10.62 -8.01
C LYS A 9 -11.50 -10.11 -6.59
N ILE A 10 -12.71 -9.65 -6.32
CA ILE A 10 -13.18 -9.27 -4.99
C ILE A 10 -13.66 -10.56 -4.32
N LEU A 11 -12.94 -11.01 -3.30
CA LEU A 11 -13.23 -12.26 -2.60
C LEU A 11 -14.18 -12.05 -1.43
N LEU A 12 -14.01 -10.94 -0.72
CA LEU A 12 -14.87 -10.51 0.38
C LEU A 12 -15.10 -9.01 0.21
N HIS A 13 -16.33 -8.57 0.46
CA HIS A 13 -16.67 -7.15 0.46
C HIS A 13 -17.74 -6.91 1.52
N GLY A 14 -17.60 -5.87 2.34
CA GLY A 14 -18.49 -5.66 3.49
C GLY A 14 -19.98 -5.44 3.20
N LYS A 15 -20.37 -5.39 1.92
CA LYS A 15 -21.76 -5.32 1.45
C LYS A 15 -22.26 -6.61 0.81
N ASP A 16 -21.40 -7.62 0.69
CA ASP A 16 -21.79 -9.00 0.40
C ASP A 16 -22.31 -9.63 1.70
N GLY A 17 -23.49 -10.24 1.67
CA GLY A 17 -24.07 -10.93 2.82
C GLY A 17 -23.20 -12.09 3.34
N SER A 18 -22.23 -12.54 2.54
CA SER A 18 -21.22 -13.53 2.94
C SER A 18 -20.08 -12.97 3.80
N ALA A 19 -19.91 -11.64 3.87
CA ALA A 19 -18.80 -10.96 4.54
C ALA A 19 -19.18 -10.46 5.94
N ILE A 20 -19.99 -11.23 6.66
CA ILE A 20 -20.38 -10.96 8.04
C ILE A 20 -19.85 -12.12 8.90
N ASP A 21 -19.20 -11.80 10.01
CA ASP A 21 -18.72 -12.81 10.95
C ASP A 21 -19.86 -13.42 11.80
N LEU A 22 -19.53 -14.39 12.65
CA LEU A 22 -20.50 -15.06 13.51
C LEU A 22 -21.15 -14.12 14.54
N ASP A 23 -20.49 -13.01 14.85
CA ASP A 23 -20.95 -12.00 15.82
C ASP A 23 -21.75 -10.87 15.15
N GLY A 24 -21.91 -10.91 13.83
CA GLY A 24 -22.66 -9.92 13.05
C GLY A 24 -21.83 -8.71 12.61
N HIS A 25 -20.51 -8.74 12.76
CA HIS A 25 -19.63 -7.66 12.29
C HIS A 25 -19.25 -7.83 10.83
N VAL A 26 -19.20 -6.70 10.12
CA VAL A 26 -18.77 -6.65 8.72
C VAL A 26 -17.26 -6.87 8.64
N MET A 27 -16.84 -7.84 7.83
CA MET A 27 -15.45 -8.16 7.62
C MET A 27 -14.78 -7.18 6.65
N PRO A 28 -13.46 -6.90 6.81
CA PRO A 28 -12.70 -6.10 5.85
C PRO A 28 -12.74 -6.71 4.44
N SER A 29 -12.85 -5.85 3.42
CA SER A 29 -12.83 -6.29 2.02
C SER A 29 -11.49 -6.95 1.67
N LEU A 30 -11.56 -8.10 0.99
CA LEU A 30 -10.41 -8.86 0.51
C LEU A 30 -10.45 -8.94 -1.01
N VAL A 31 -9.37 -8.50 -1.65
CA VAL A 31 -9.24 -8.50 -3.12
C VAL A 31 -8.01 -9.29 -3.52
N TYR A 32 -8.19 -10.27 -4.38
CA TYR A 32 -7.13 -10.98 -5.05
C TYR A 32 -6.75 -10.29 -6.35
N LEU A 33 -5.44 -10.14 -6.62
CA LEU A 33 -4.94 -9.58 -7.86
C LEU A 33 -3.84 -10.45 -8.47
N SER A 34 -4.13 -11.02 -9.64
CA SER A 34 -3.10 -11.42 -10.60
C SER A 34 -3.01 -10.38 -11.71
N ARG A 35 -1.81 -9.85 -11.96
CA ARG A 35 -1.57 -8.92 -13.07
C ARG A 35 -1.09 -9.66 -14.31
N GLU A 36 -1.38 -9.08 -15.46
CA GLU A 36 -0.92 -9.61 -16.74
C GLU A 36 0.61 -9.59 -16.82
N LYS A 37 1.20 -10.66 -17.37
CA LYS A 37 2.63 -10.71 -17.71
C LYS A 37 2.78 -11.28 -19.12
N ARG A 38 3.60 -10.61 -19.93
CA ARG A 38 3.91 -11.01 -21.31
C ARG A 38 5.44 -10.98 -21.52
N PRO A 39 6.02 -11.92 -22.27
CA PRO A 39 7.48 -12.01 -22.44
C PRO A 39 8.17 -10.75 -22.97
N ARG A 40 7.47 -9.92 -23.75
CA ARG A 40 8.02 -8.69 -24.35
C ARG A 40 7.94 -7.46 -23.44
N PHE A 41 7.39 -7.60 -22.24
CA PHE A 41 7.13 -6.49 -21.33
C PHE A 41 7.92 -6.72 -20.05
N ALA A 42 8.78 -5.76 -19.69
CA ALA A 42 9.45 -5.77 -18.41
C ALA A 42 8.39 -5.74 -17.31
N HIS A 43 8.39 -6.76 -16.45
CA HIS A 43 7.38 -6.86 -15.42
C HIS A 43 7.82 -6.20 -14.11
N ASN A 44 9.09 -5.87 -13.93
CA ASN A 44 9.60 -5.11 -12.78
C ASN A 44 9.33 -5.74 -11.41
N PHE A 45 9.38 -7.07 -11.34
CA PHE A 45 9.28 -7.87 -10.12
C PHE A 45 8.25 -7.36 -9.09
N LYS A 46 8.71 -7.05 -7.86
CA LYS A 46 7.92 -6.56 -6.73
C LYS A 46 7.34 -5.17 -7.00
N VAL A 47 8.15 -4.26 -7.55
CA VAL A 47 7.75 -2.88 -7.81
C VAL A 47 6.58 -2.81 -8.79
N GLY A 48 6.66 -3.53 -9.92
CA GLY A 48 5.55 -3.61 -10.88
C GLY A 48 4.30 -4.30 -10.33
N ALA A 49 4.44 -5.17 -9.32
CA ALA A 49 3.27 -5.73 -8.62
C ALA A 49 2.62 -4.69 -7.69
N MET A 50 3.42 -3.97 -6.92
CA MET A 50 2.95 -2.89 -6.04
C MET A 50 2.28 -1.76 -6.83
N ASN A 51 2.85 -1.34 -7.96
CA ASN A 51 2.26 -0.31 -8.82
C ASN A 51 0.89 -0.77 -9.36
N SER A 52 0.76 -2.02 -9.80
CA SER A 52 -0.56 -2.58 -10.18
C SER A 52 -1.56 -2.61 -9.01
N LEU A 53 -1.13 -2.93 -7.79
CA LEU A 53 -1.99 -2.89 -6.61
C LEU A 53 -2.48 -1.47 -6.29
N ILE A 54 -1.61 -0.46 -6.38
CA ILE A 54 -1.98 0.95 -6.15
C ILE A 54 -3.02 1.38 -7.19
N ARG A 55 -2.84 1.02 -8.47
CA ARG A 55 -3.81 1.30 -9.54
C ARG A 55 -5.16 0.64 -9.25
N VAL A 56 -5.18 -0.67 -9.10
CA VAL A 56 -6.43 -1.43 -8.90
C VAL A 56 -7.18 -0.97 -7.65
N SER A 57 -6.47 -0.74 -6.55
CA SER A 57 -7.10 -0.26 -5.31
C SER A 57 -7.72 1.14 -5.43
N SER A 58 -7.27 1.98 -6.38
CA SER A 58 -7.82 3.34 -6.57
C SER A 58 -9.29 3.37 -6.98
N ILE A 59 -9.77 2.32 -7.67
CA ILE A 59 -11.18 2.23 -8.08
C ILE A 59 -12.01 1.33 -7.16
N ILE A 60 -11.38 0.53 -6.31
CA ILE A 60 -12.08 -0.38 -5.39
C ILE A 60 -12.34 0.31 -4.05
N SER A 61 -11.28 0.71 -3.34
CA SER A 61 -11.41 1.31 -2.00
C SER A 61 -10.94 2.76 -1.94
N ASN A 62 -10.06 3.15 -2.87
CA ASN A 62 -9.42 4.47 -2.91
C ASN A 62 -8.83 4.94 -1.57
N GLY A 63 -8.35 4.00 -0.73
CA GLY A 63 -7.91 4.32 0.63
C GLY A 63 -6.74 5.33 0.65
N LYS A 64 -6.83 6.38 1.49
CA LYS A 64 -5.84 7.47 1.56
C LYS A 64 -4.45 7.03 2.06
N VAL A 65 -4.41 5.95 2.85
CA VAL A 65 -3.18 5.35 3.40
C VAL A 65 -3.01 3.95 2.82
N ILE A 66 -1.78 3.60 2.47
CA ILE A 66 -1.41 2.29 1.92
C ILE A 66 -0.32 1.70 2.82
N LEU A 67 -0.53 0.50 3.34
CA LEU A 67 0.50 -0.26 4.04
C LEU A 67 1.02 -1.35 3.11
N ASN A 68 2.34 -1.44 2.93
CA ASN A 68 2.98 -2.57 2.26
C ASN A 68 3.63 -3.51 3.29
N ILE A 69 3.39 -4.81 3.13
CA ILE A 69 3.92 -5.86 4.00
C ILE A 69 4.39 -7.02 3.12
N ASP A 70 5.56 -7.57 3.42
CA ASP A 70 6.06 -8.79 2.79
C ASP A 70 5.40 -10.06 3.36
N CYS A 71 5.43 -11.16 2.60
CA CYS A 71 4.70 -12.37 2.95
C CYS A 71 5.22 -13.12 4.18
N ASP A 72 6.43 -12.79 4.62
CA ASP A 72 7.09 -13.28 5.83
C ASP A 72 6.92 -12.34 7.04
N MET A 73 6.18 -11.23 6.88
CA MET A 73 5.92 -10.25 7.91
C MET A 73 4.43 -10.21 8.29
N TYR A 74 4.16 -9.87 9.55
CA TYR A 74 2.80 -9.64 10.05
C TYR A 74 2.79 -8.53 11.10
N SER A 75 1.66 -7.83 11.23
CA SER A 75 1.50 -6.79 12.26
C SER A 75 1.35 -7.46 13.64
N ASN A 76 2.28 -7.19 14.54
CA ASN A 76 2.24 -7.67 15.93
C ASN A 76 1.53 -6.71 16.89
N ASN A 77 1.22 -5.48 16.45
CA ASN A 77 0.50 -4.48 17.22
C ASN A 77 -0.80 -4.08 16.50
N PRO A 78 -1.99 -4.31 17.07
CA PRO A 78 -3.26 -3.89 16.45
C PRO A 78 -3.44 -2.36 16.43
N GLN A 79 -2.64 -1.60 17.17
CA GLN A 79 -2.67 -0.13 17.18
C GLN A 79 -1.77 0.49 16.10
N SER A 80 -1.00 -0.29 15.34
CA SER A 80 0.00 0.23 14.39
C SER A 80 -0.58 1.22 13.37
N LEU A 81 -1.75 0.93 12.81
CA LEU A 81 -2.45 1.85 11.91
C LEU A 81 -2.84 3.15 12.62
N ARG A 82 -3.35 3.07 13.86
CA ARG A 82 -3.74 4.25 14.64
C ARG A 82 -2.53 5.13 14.96
N GLU A 83 -1.41 4.51 15.31
CA GLU A 83 -0.14 5.20 15.57
C GLU A 83 0.38 5.90 14.31
N ALA A 84 0.37 5.22 13.16
CA ALA A 84 0.73 5.83 11.88
C ALA A 84 -0.18 7.02 11.52
N LEU A 85 -1.49 6.90 11.79
CA LEU A 85 -2.45 7.98 11.57
C LEU A 85 -2.17 9.21 12.44
N CYS A 86 -1.64 9.04 13.66
CA CYS A 86 -1.25 10.19 14.49
C CYS A 86 -0.23 11.10 13.79
N PHE A 87 0.76 10.54 13.09
CA PHE A 87 1.73 11.32 12.31
C PHE A 87 1.08 12.00 11.11
N PHE A 88 0.23 11.27 10.39
CA PHE A 88 -0.42 11.78 9.19
C PHE A 88 -1.52 12.83 9.46
N MET A 89 -2.15 12.76 10.62
CA MET A 89 -3.24 13.65 11.03
C MET A 89 -2.77 14.80 11.93
N ASP A 90 -1.47 14.89 12.21
CA ASP A 90 -0.90 16.04 12.90
C ASP A 90 -1.23 17.34 12.15
N GLU A 91 -1.87 18.29 12.84
CA GLU A 91 -2.39 19.52 12.23
C GLU A 91 -1.28 20.47 11.77
N VAL A 92 -0.09 20.35 12.35
CA VAL A 92 1.04 21.24 12.09
C VAL A 92 1.95 20.64 11.03
N LYS A 93 2.45 19.43 11.27
CA LYS A 93 3.48 18.76 10.46
C LYS A 93 2.96 17.62 9.61
N GLY A 94 1.73 17.15 9.82
CA GLY A 94 1.25 15.95 9.14
C GLY A 94 1.29 16.05 7.62
N HIS A 95 1.11 17.26 7.06
CA HIS A 95 1.20 17.53 5.62
C HIS A 95 2.60 17.34 5.02
N GLU A 96 3.65 17.39 5.85
CA GLU A 96 5.05 17.14 5.50
C GLU A 96 5.40 15.64 5.46
N ILE A 97 4.60 14.79 6.14
CA ILE A 97 4.90 13.37 6.28
C ILE A 97 4.44 12.59 5.04
N ALA A 98 5.39 12.07 4.26
CA ALA A 98 5.13 11.24 3.09
C ALA A 98 4.76 9.79 3.44
N PHE A 99 5.46 9.22 4.42
CA PHE A 99 5.29 7.85 4.89
C PHE A 99 5.77 7.72 6.34
N VAL A 100 5.37 6.62 7.00
CA VAL A 100 5.81 6.22 8.34
C VAL A 100 6.38 4.82 8.24
N GLN A 101 7.69 4.70 8.40
CA GLN A 101 8.40 3.42 8.40
C GLN A 101 8.41 2.83 9.80
N THR A 102 7.94 1.59 9.96
CA THR A 102 8.06 0.88 11.24
C THR A 102 9.28 -0.05 11.24
N PRO A 103 9.86 -0.37 12.41
CA PRO A 103 10.93 -1.36 12.52
C PRO A 103 10.48 -2.76 12.09
N GLN A 104 11.38 -3.49 11.41
CA GLN A 104 11.19 -4.93 11.15
C GLN A 104 11.65 -5.72 12.37
N SER A 105 10.79 -6.61 12.88
CA SER A 105 11.10 -7.50 14.00
C SER A 105 11.03 -8.95 13.54
N PHE A 106 12.10 -9.71 13.78
CA PHE A 106 12.19 -11.11 13.36
C PHE A 106 12.04 -12.06 14.54
N ASP A 107 11.33 -13.15 14.33
CA ASP A 107 11.24 -14.24 15.28
C ASP A 107 12.54 -15.06 15.33
N ASN A 108 12.77 -15.75 16.45
CA ASN A 108 13.89 -16.68 16.66
C ASN A 108 15.30 -16.07 16.62
N VAL A 109 15.44 -14.75 16.83
CA VAL A 109 16.74 -14.11 17.02
C VAL A 109 17.42 -14.70 18.27
N LYS A 110 18.64 -15.21 18.11
CA LYS A 110 19.43 -15.74 19.24
C LYS A 110 20.00 -14.60 20.06
N LYS A 111 20.15 -14.80 21.38
CA LYS A 111 20.84 -13.87 22.28
C LYS A 111 22.24 -13.49 21.78
N ASN A 112 22.96 -14.44 21.18
CA ASN A 112 24.24 -14.22 20.52
C ASN A 112 24.02 -14.01 19.01
N ASP A 113 23.44 -12.88 18.64
CA ASP A 113 23.12 -12.51 17.25
C ASP A 113 24.38 -12.05 16.49
N ILE A 114 25.29 -13.00 16.24
CA ILE A 114 26.57 -12.73 15.57
C ILE A 114 26.42 -12.32 14.10
N TYR A 115 25.26 -12.61 13.49
CA TYR A 115 24.96 -12.27 12.11
C TYR A 115 24.18 -10.96 11.98
N GLY A 116 23.80 -10.33 13.10
CA GLY A 116 23.02 -9.10 13.09
C GLY A 116 21.61 -9.26 12.51
N GLY A 117 21.03 -10.46 12.61
CA GLY A 117 19.72 -10.79 12.05
C GLY A 117 18.57 -10.01 12.68
N ALA A 118 18.73 -9.46 13.89
CA ALA A 118 17.75 -8.56 14.46
C ALA A 118 17.74 -7.17 13.83
N LEU A 119 18.76 -6.78 13.05
CA LEU A 119 18.89 -5.43 12.47
C LEU A 119 18.90 -4.29 13.51
N ARG A 120 19.40 -4.56 14.73
CA ARG A 120 19.38 -3.62 15.87
C ARG A 120 19.98 -2.24 15.56
N VAL A 121 21.07 -2.20 14.81
CA VAL A 121 21.73 -0.94 14.45
C VAL A 121 20.79 -0.06 13.62
N ILE A 122 20.07 -0.65 12.68
CA ILE A 122 19.16 0.08 11.78
C ILE A 122 18.04 0.74 12.60
N TYR A 123 17.34 -0.02 13.43
CA TYR A 123 16.16 0.52 14.11
C TYR A 123 16.46 1.21 15.46
N GLU A 124 17.48 0.78 16.23
CA GLU A 124 17.81 1.40 17.53
C GLU A 124 18.71 2.63 17.40
N LEU A 125 19.40 2.81 16.26
CA LEU A 125 20.34 3.93 16.05
C LEU A 125 20.06 4.71 14.77
N GLU A 126 20.12 4.07 13.61
CA GLU A 126 20.07 4.80 12.33
C GLU A 126 18.72 5.48 12.10
N PHE A 127 17.61 4.79 12.37
CA PHE A 127 16.28 5.36 12.21
C PHE A 127 16.06 6.57 13.11
N HIS A 128 16.42 6.46 14.39
CA HIS A 128 16.32 7.58 15.32
C HIS A 128 17.24 8.75 14.93
N GLY A 129 18.44 8.47 14.42
CA GLY A 129 19.34 9.51 13.93
C GLY A 129 18.81 10.21 12.67
N MET A 130 18.28 9.45 11.71
CA MET A 130 17.71 9.97 10.47
C MET A 130 16.39 10.73 10.70
N ASP A 131 15.64 10.41 11.75
CA ASP A 131 14.44 11.16 12.12
C ASP A 131 14.74 12.64 12.41
N GLY A 132 15.94 12.94 12.92
CA GLY A 132 16.45 14.31 13.05
C GLY A 132 16.81 15.00 11.72
N LEU A 133 16.89 14.24 10.62
CA LEU A 133 17.27 14.69 9.27
C LEU A 133 16.16 14.46 8.22
N GLY A 134 14.90 14.46 8.66
CA GLY A 134 13.74 14.35 7.77
C GLY A 134 13.11 12.96 7.67
N GLY A 135 13.57 12.00 8.48
CA GLY A 135 12.94 10.68 8.60
C GLY A 135 13.83 9.53 8.09
N PRO A 136 13.53 8.29 8.50
CA PRO A 136 14.23 7.11 8.02
C PRO A 136 13.94 6.84 6.53
N MET A 137 14.86 6.11 5.88
CA MET A 137 14.64 5.60 4.53
C MET A 137 13.55 4.52 4.51
N TYR A 138 12.86 4.39 3.37
CA TYR A 138 11.98 3.25 3.11
C TYR A 138 12.80 1.98 2.87
N ILE A 139 12.53 0.93 3.65
CA ILE A 139 13.32 -0.33 3.64
C ILE A 139 12.57 -1.54 3.05
N GLY A 140 11.46 -1.31 2.33
CA GLY A 140 10.85 -2.34 1.47
C GLY A 140 9.62 -3.07 2.03
N THR A 141 9.36 -3.00 3.34
CA THR A 141 8.19 -3.56 4.04
C THR A 141 7.86 -2.71 5.27
N ASP A 142 6.69 -2.95 5.84
CA ASP A 142 6.20 -2.36 7.10
C ASP A 142 6.21 -0.83 7.07
N CYS A 143 5.71 -0.27 5.97
CA CYS A 143 5.69 1.16 5.75
C CYS A 143 4.28 1.62 5.37
N PHE A 144 3.77 2.58 6.13
CA PHE A 144 2.53 3.25 5.79
C PHE A 144 2.85 4.43 4.88
N HIS A 145 2.24 4.48 3.71
CA HIS A 145 2.42 5.54 2.73
C HIS A 145 1.15 6.35 2.55
N ARG A 146 1.28 7.65 2.30
CA ARG A 146 0.17 8.40 1.72
C ARG A 146 -0.01 8.04 0.26
N ARG A 147 -1.26 7.72 -0.13
CA ARG A 147 -1.60 7.40 -1.52
C ARG A 147 -1.28 8.54 -2.46
N ASP A 148 -1.63 9.77 -2.10
CA ASP A 148 -1.47 10.93 -2.97
C ASP A 148 0.01 11.22 -3.29
N ILE A 149 0.91 11.06 -2.31
CA ILE A 149 2.36 11.14 -2.49
C ILE A 149 2.84 10.04 -3.43
N LEU A 150 2.43 8.79 -3.20
CA LEU A 150 2.73 7.70 -4.14
C LEU A 150 2.15 8.00 -5.53
N CYS A 151 1.01 8.68 -5.63
CA CYS A 151 0.41 9.07 -6.91
C CYS A 151 1.02 10.35 -7.52
N GLY A 152 2.19 10.81 -7.05
CA GLY A 152 2.94 11.90 -7.67
C GLY A 152 2.58 13.30 -7.16
N ARG A 153 1.84 13.42 -6.05
CA ARG A 153 1.64 14.72 -5.38
C ARG A 153 3.00 15.27 -4.96
N LYS A 154 3.34 16.46 -5.47
CA LYS A 154 4.50 17.21 -5.02
C LYS A 154 4.21 17.90 -3.70
N PHE A 155 5.24 18.00 -2.88
CA PHE A 155 5.16 18.72 -1.61
C PHE A 155 4.78 20.20 -1.83
N ASN A 156 3.95 20.73 -0.94
CA ASN A 156 3.49 22.11 -0.94
C ASN A 156 3.17 22.54 0.49
N ASP A 157 3.90 23.54 1.00
CA ASP A 157 3.78 24.08 2.37
C ASP A 157 2.39 24.64 2.71
N GLN A 158 1.59 24.98 1.70
CA GLN A 158 0.24 25.52 1.89
C GLN A 158 -0.83 24.42 1.89
N HIS A 159 -0.45 23.18 1.60
CA HIS A 159 -1.40 22.09 1.50
C HIS A 159 -1.89 21.68 2.88
N LYS A 160 -3.17 21.94 3.16
CA LYS A 160 -3.85 21.38 4.33
C LYS A 160 -4.44 20.03 3.96
N ASN A 161 -4.09 19.00 4.73
CA ASN A 161 -4.63 17.66 4.54
C ASN A 161 -6.14 17.68 4.76
N ASP A 162 -6.91 17.44 3.71
CA ASP A 162 -8.35 17.21 3.84
C ASP A 162 -8.62 15.75 4.14
N TRP A 163 -8.55 15.40 5.43
CA TRP A 163 -8.96 14.09 5.92
C TRP A 163 -10.48 13.90 5.95
N LYS A 164 -11.26 14.98 5.85
CA LYS A 164 -12.72 14.97 6.03
C LYS A 164 -13.47 14.70 4.72
N SER A 165 -12.87 14.93 3.56
CA SER A 165 -13.38 14.48 2.24
C SER A 165 -13.34 12.97 2.01
N VAL A 166 -13.58 12.14 3.04
CA VAL A 166 -13.94 10.74 2.80
C VAL A 166 -15.36 10.79 2.26
N ASP A 167 -15.43 11.04 0.96
CA ASP A 167 -16.63 11.48 0.28
C ASP A 167 -17.67 10.34 0.23
N GLU A 168 -18.91 10.78 0.28
CA GLU A 168 -20.20 10.10 0.42
C GLU A 168 -20.49 9.03 -0.67
N ASN A 169 -19.50 8.69 -1.51
CA ASN A 169 -19.59 7.80 -2.66
C ASN A 169 -19.39 6.30 -2.34
N ILE A 170 -18.95 5.94 -1.12
CA ILE A 170 -18.77 4.52 -0.75
C ILE A 170 -20.12 3.87 -0.41
N ASP A 171 -21.17 4.66 -0.14
CA ASP A 171 -22.34 4.12 0.56
C ASP A 171 -23.45 3.46 -0.29
N HIS A 172 -23.33 3.46 -1.62
CA HIS A 172 -24.35 2.84 -2.50
C HIS A 172 -23.78 1.94 -3.61
N MET A 173 -23.09 0.85 -3.23
CA MET A 173 -22.63 -0.17 -4.16
C MET A 173 -23.45 -1.47 -4.06
N ILE A 174 -24.01 -1.91 -5.20
CA ILE A 174 -24.79 -3.16 -5.38
C ILE A 174 -23.87 -4.25 -5.98
N GLU A 175 -24.18 -5.54 -5.84
CA GLU A 175 -23.41 -6.64 -6.45
C GLU A 175 -23.07 -6.44 -7.95
N ALA A 176 -24.02 -5.94 -8.76
CA ALA A 176 -23.76 -5.58 -10.15
C ALA A 176 -22.63 -4.55 -10.32
N SER A 177 -22.45 -3.65 -9.34
CA SER A 177 -21.34 -2.69 -9.30
C SER A 177 -20.01 -3.35 -8.89
N LEU A 178 -20.02 -4.43 -8.09
CA LEU A 178 -18.78 -5.16 -7.75
C LEU A 178 -18.21 -5.86 -8.98
N HIS A 179 -19.06 -6.55 -9.75
CA HIS A 179 -18.64 -7.15 -11.03
C HIS A 179 -18.13 -6.08 -12.00
N GLU A 180 -18.80 -4.93 -12.08
CA GLU A 180 -18.34 -3.80 -12.90
C GLU A 180 -16.95 -3.29 -12.46
N LEU A 181 -16.70 -3.21 -11.15
CA LEU A 181 -15.38 -2.85 -10.62
C LEU A 181 -14.31 -3.89 -10.95
N GLU A 182 -14.62 -5.19 -10.89
CA GLU A 182 -13.70 -6.24 -11.30
C GLU A 182 -13.32 -6.10 -12.79
N GLU A 183 -14.32 -5.87 -13.66
CA GLU A 183 -14.08 -5.67 -15.09
C GLU A 183 -13.23 -4.41 -15.36
N LYS A 184 -13.55 -3.28 -14.72
CA LYS A 184 -12.74 -2.04 -14.82
C LYS A 184 -11.31 -2.27 -14.31
N SER A 185 -11.14 -3.05 -13.24
CA SER A 185 -9.85 -3.35 -12.64
C SER A 185 -8.92 -4.12 -13.60
N LYS A 186 -9.47 -4.89 -14.54
CA LYS A 186 -8.66 -5.63 -15.53
C LYS A 186 -7.86 -4.68 -16.44
N ALA A 187 -8.35 -3.47 -16.72
CA ALA A 187 -7.55 -2.51 -17.49
C ALA A 187 -6.30 -2.07 -16.69
N LEU A 188 -6.46 -1.83 -15.39
CA LEU A 188 -5.42 -1.36 -14.47
C LEU A 188 -4.35 -2.41 -14.14
N ALA A 189 -4.69 -3.69 -14.31
CA ALA A 189 -3.81 -4.83 -14.09
C ALA A 189 -3.02 -5.26 -15.35
N SER A 190 -3.12 -4.52 -16.46
CA SER A 190 -2.45 -4.86 -17.72
C SER A 190 -0.96 -4.53 -17.71
N CYS A 191 -0.17 -5.35 -18.40
CA CYS A 191 1.28 -5.14 -18.55
C CYS A 191 1.66 -3.95 -19.45
N THR A 192 0.72 -3.44 -20.24
CA THR A 192 0.93 -2.27 -21.11
C THR A 192 0.52 -0.96 -20.45
N TYR A 193 0.00 -0.99 -19.21
CA TYR A 193 -0.53 0.22 -18.57
C TYR A 193 0.56 1.29 -18.36
N GLU A 194 1.79 0.86 -18.11
CA GLU A 194 2.94 1.75 -17.88
C GLU A 194 3.48 2.35 -19.19
N GLU A 195 3.08 1.82 -20.35
CA GLU A 195 3.46 2.39 -21.63
C GLU A 195 2.80 3.76 -21.83
N ASN A 196 3.60 4.77 -22.13
CA ASN A 196 3.16 6.15 -22.35
C ASN A 196 2.46 6.80 -21.14
N THR A 197 2.66 6.27 -19.94
CA THR A 197 2.23 6.93 -18.70
C THR A 197 3.44 7.33 -17.85
N LEU A 198 3.19 8.18 -16.84
CA LEU A 198 4.19 8.55 -15.83
C LEU A 198 4.32 7.50 -14.71
N TRP A 199 3.50 6.44 -14.73
CA TRP A 199 3.53 5.36 -13.75
C TRP A 199 4.82 4.57 -13.84
N GLY A 200 5.45 4.34 -12.69
CA GLY A 200 6.75 3.71 -12.59
C GLY A 200 7.92 4.59 -13.04
N LYS A 201 7.69 5.88 -13.34
CA LYS A 201 8.72 6.87 -13.65
C LYS A 201 8.72 8.00 -12.62
N GLU A 202 7.67 8.82 -12.66
CA GLU A 202 7.48 9.96 -11.75
C GLU A 202 6.36 9.71 -10.73
N VAL A 203 5.52 8.72 -11.02
CA VAL A 203 4.34 8.36 -10.24
C VAL A 203 4.53 6.92 -9.75
N THR A 204 4.34 6.70 -8.46
CA THR A 204 4.58 5.47 -7.68
C THR A 204 6.03 5.07 -7.53
N PHE A 205 6.28 3.87 -7.02
CA PHE A 205 7.63 3.36 -6.85
C PHE A 205 8.33 3.35 -8.21
N SER A 206 9.43 4.11 -8.32
CA SER A 206 10.16 4.27 -9.57
C SER A 206 10.80 2.94 -10.00
N LEU A 207 10.87 2.77 -11.31
CA LEU A 207 11.45 1.62 -12.00
C LEU A 207 12.83 1.91 -12.59
N ASP A 208 13.37 3.11 -12.34
CA ASP A 208 14.68 3.51 -12.84
C ASP A 208 15.78 2.70 -12.12
N TYR A 209 16.46 1.84 -12.89
CA TYR A 209 17.68 1.12 -12.52
C TYR A 209 18.87 1.66 -13.32
#